data_AF-A0A8T6KI53-F1
#
_entry.id   AF-A0A8T6KI53-F1
#
_cell.length_a   1.000
_cell.length_b   1.000
_cell.length_c   1.000
_cell.angle_alpha   90.00
_cell.angle_beta   90.00
_cell.angle_gamma   90.00
#
_symmetry.space_group_name_H-M   'P 1'
#
loop_
_entity.id
_entity.type
_entity.pdbx_description
1 polymer ?
#
loop_
_entity_poly.entity_id
_entity_poly.type
_entity_poly.pdbx_seq_one_letter_code
_entity_poly.pdbx_strand_id
1 'polypeptide(L)'
;MCALSHYIERGSEGRVATTGVSLIREHAEGMKPPRSLFVPFPLGRPLGSPDQPDFQRDVLHTALQLLETATGTALADYPHDAPTSGDDPWACAVALAPPEPANESEALRDQLVEEIRQLAPWHAESRKRRGRSTVGISGASLDQIEDLANLLADFATGEEPADGEIDWNHPMPMRLKFASDDLRAFYHESATAQPGASYPTDADLNDWLFNQTLLGTVLRKIVGLMRESDDRRVSGMVIGMIPAGFARAR
;
A
#
# COMPACT_ATOMS: atom_id res chain seq x y z
N MET A 1 17.96 6.34 2.15
CA MET A 1 17.91 7.64 1.44
C MET A 1 19.30 7.99 0.91
N CYS A 2 19.55 7.80 -0.40
CA CYS A 2 20.88 7.90 -1.02
C CYS A 2 21.51 9.31 -1.02
N ALA A 3 20.69 10.37 -1.09
CA ALA A 3 21.18 11.75 -1.14
C ALA A 3 21.88 12.18 0.15
N LEU A 4 21.39 11.72 1.31
CA LEU A 4 21.96 12.04 2.61
C LEU A 4 23.35 11.41 2.78
N SER A 5 23.54 10.18 2.29
CA SER A 5 24.84 9.49 2.26
C SER A 5 25.90 10.31 1.54
N HIS A 6 25.57 10.86 0.35
CA HIS A 6 26.47 11.76 -0.38
C HIS A 6 26.83 13.01 0.40
N TYR A 7 25.85 13.63 1.06
CA TYR A 7 26.08 14.85 1.84
C TYR A 7 26.99 14.58 3.04
N ILE A 8 26.73 13.52 3.80
CA ILE A 8 27.50 13.14 4.99
C ILE A 8 28.95 12.82 4.63
N GLU A 9 29.20 12.07 3.56
CA GLU A 9 30.57 11.71 3.16
C GLU A 9 31.38 12.86 2.57
N ARG A 10 30.71 13.90 2.05
CA ARG A 10 31.34 15.11 1.50
C ARG A 10 31.59 16.20 2.53
N GLY A 11 31.12 16.04 3.77
CA GLY A 11 31.27 17.02 4.85
C GLY A 11 32.73 17.37 5.16
N SER A 12 33.00 18.65 5.46
CA SER A 12 34.34 19.19 5.70
C SER A 12 34.90 18.90 7.11
N GLU A 13 34.05 18.58 8.09
CA GLU A 13 34.41 18.48 9.52
C GLU A 13 34.57 17.05 10.03
N GLY A 14 34.83 16.10 9.13
CA GLY A 14 35.00 14.68 9.44
C GLY A 14 34.18 13.83 8.47
N ARG A 15 34.85 13.06 7.63
CA ARG A 15 34.18 12.17 6.68
C ARG A 15 33.66 10.95 7.42
N VAL A 16 32.35 10.88 7.61
CA VAL A 16 31.69 9.70 8.18
C VAL A 16 31.33 8.76 7.03
N ALA A 17 31.95 7.58 6.98
CA ALA A 17 31.59 6.56 6.00
C ALA A 17 30.14 6.11 6.18
N THR A 18 29.39 6.00 5.09
CA THR A 18 27.98 5.62 5.13
C THR A 18 27.70 4.39 4.28
N THR A 19 26.70 3.62 4.70
CA THR A 19 26.07 2.55 3.92
C THR A 19 24.56 2.67 4.10
N GLY A 20 23.79 2.17 3.14
CA GLY A 20 22.33 2.20 3.19
C GLY A 20 21.72 0.88 2.74
N VAL A 21 20.47 0.66 3.11
CA VAL A 21 19.64 -0.43 2.57
C VAL A 21 18.63 0.16 1.60
N SER A 22 18.52 -0.41 0.40
CA SER A 22 17.56 -0.02 -0.63
C SER A 22 16.57 -1.13 -0.91
N LEU A 23 15.29 -0.75 -0.92
CA LEU A 23 14.16 -1.63 -1.27
C LEU A 23 13.76 -1.52 -2.75
N ILE A 24 14.30 -0.52 -3.47
CA ILE A 24 14.03 -0.29 -4.89
C ILE A 24 15.38 -0.17 -5.59
N ARG A 25 15.70 -1.14 -6.46
CA ARG A 25 17.01 -1.22 -7.13
C ARG A 25 17.23 -0.02 -8.02
N GLU A 26 16.25 0.30 -8.84
CA GLU A 26 16.29 1.34 -9.87
C GLU A 26 16.59 2.71 -9.28
N HIS A 27 16.04 2.99 -8.10
CA HIS A 27 16.33 4.22 -7.36
C HIS A 27 17.78 4.27 -6.86
N ALA A 28 18.31 3.15 -6.36
CA ALA A 28 19.70 3.10 -5.92
C ALA A 28 20.67 3.24 -7.09
N GLU A 29 20.41 2.56 -8.22
CA GLU A 29 21.20 2.65 -9.44
C GLU A 29 21.23 4.07 -10.01
N GLY A 30 20.07 4.73 -10.08
CA GLY A 30 19.97 6.12 -10.54
C GLY A 30 20.71 7.11 -9.63
N MET A 31 20.62 6.91 -8.31
CA MET A 31 21.21 7.81 -7.32
C MET A 31 22.70 7.56 -7.05
N LYS A 32 23.22 6.38 -7.38
CA LYS A 32 24.64 5.99 -7.22
C LYS A 32 25.18 6.32 -5.81
N PRO A 33 24.56 5.83 -4.72
CA PRO A 33 25.03 6.09 -3.37
C PRO A 33 26.47 5.59 -3.18
N PRO A 34 27.24 6.15 -2.22
CA PRO A 34 28.59 5.66 -1.93
C PRO A 34 28.62 4.14 -1.69
N ARG A 35 27.74 3.63 -0.82
CA ARG A 35 27.56 2.20 -0.55
C ARG A 35 26.08 1.94 -0.30
N SER A 36 25.52 0.90 -0.92
CA SER A 36 24.16 0.46 -0.65
C SER A 36 24.02 -1.05 -0.83
N LEU A 37 23.28 -1.68 0.06
CA LEU A 37 22.78 -3.04 -0.06
C LEU A 37 21.36 -2.99 -0.63
N PHE A 38 21.11 -3.63 -1.76
CA PHE A 38 19.77 -3.90 -2.23
C PHE A 38 19.22 -5.15 -1.54
N VAL A 39 17.98 -5.07 -1.07
CA VAL A 39 17.26 -6.20 -0.46
C VAL A 39 15.95 -6.45 -1.23
N PRO A 40 15.61 -7.71 -1.57
CA PRO A 40 14.38 -8.06 -2.28
C PRO A 40 13.16 -8.16 -1.35
N PHE A 41 13.04 -7.24 -0.39
CA PHE A 41 12.00 -7.32 0.66
C PHE A 41 10.79 -6.42 0.34
N PRO A 42 9.62 -6.68 0.95
CA PRO A 42 8.47 -5.79 0.84
C PRO A 42 8.78 -4.36 1.29
N LEU A 43 8.19 -3.37 0.63
CA LEU A 43 8.33 -1.98 0.99
C LEU A 43 7.96 -1.74 2.46
N GLY A 44 8.75 -0.92 3.15
CA GLY A 44 8.59 -0.65 4.59
C GLY A 44 9.24 -1.70 5.52
N ARG A 45 9.82 -2.78 4.97
CA ARG A 45 10.52 -3.82 5.75
C ARG A 45 11.98 -3.99 5.31
N PRO A 46 12.83 -2.95 5.44
CA PRO A 46 14.22 -2.99 4.95
C PRO A 46 15.10 -4.05 5.62
N LEU A 47 14.71 -4.58 6.79
CA LEU A 47 15.44 -5.62 7.51
C LEU A 47 14.76 -7.00 7.45
N GLY A 48 13.73 -7.16 6.60
CA GLY A 48 12.94 -8.38 6.50
C GLY A 48 11.77 -8.44 7.48
N SER A 49 11.33 -9.66 7.79
CA SER A 49 10.15 -9.90 8.62
C SER A 49 10.33 -9.47 10.09
N PRO A 50 9.24 -9.06 10.76
CA PRO A 50 9.27 -8.74 12.19
C PRO A 50 9.66 -9.96 13.03
N ASP A 51 10.19 -9.71 14.22
CA ASP A 51 10.57 -10.74 15.21
C ASP A 51 11.56 -11.81 14.73
N GLN A 52 12.35 -11.50 13.70
CA GLN A 52 13.44 -12.34 13.17
C GLN A 52 14.81 -11.70 13.45
N PRO A 53 15.26 -11.63 14.71
CA PRO A 53 16.42 -10.81 15.09
C PRO A 53 17.73 -11.27 14.43
N ASP A 54 17.91 -12.57 14.22
CA ASP A 54 19.14 -13.09 13.62
C ASP A 54 19.21 -12.76 12.12
N PHE A 55 18.08 -12.87 11.41
CA PHE A 55 17.99 -12.42 10.02
C PHE A 55 18.19 -10.90 9.89
N GLN A 56 17.53 -10.11 10.74
CA GLN A 56 17.68 -8.66 10.73
C GLN A 56 19.13 -8.22 11.01
N ARG A 57 19.83 -8.92 11.92
CA ARG A 57 21.26 -8.71 12.17
C ARG A 57 22.10 -9.07 10.96
N ASP A 58 21.82 -10.17 10.29
CA ASP A 58 22.56 -10.58 9.09
C ASP A 58 22.45 -9.54 7.96
N VAL A 59 21.26 -9.00 7.73
CA VAL A 59 21.05 -7.88 6.78
C VAL A 59 21.91 -6.67 7.16
N LEU A 60 21.92 -6.29 8.45
CA LEU A 60 22.73 -5.18 8.95
C LEU A 60 24.24 -5.45 8.80
N HIS A 61 24.70 -6.65 9.16
CA HIS A 61 26.11 -7.03 9.02
C HIS A 61 26.55 -6.99 7.55
N THR A 62 25.72 -7.50 6.64
CA THR A 62 26.00 -7.46 5.20
C THR A 62 26.09 -6.02 4.68
N ALA A 63 25.17 -5.14 5.12
CA ALA A 63 25.21 -3.73 4.74
C ALA A 63 26.45 -3.01 5.30
N LEU A 64 26.83 -3.30 6.55
CA LEU A 64 28.01 -2.73 7.21
C LEU A 64 29.32 -3.24 6.62
N GLN A 65 29.38 -4.47 6.13
CA GLN A 65 30.56 -5.02 5.47
C GLN A 65 30.95 -4.25 4.20
N LEU A 66 30.00 -3.55 3.56
CA LEU A 66 30.29 -2.63 2.47
C LEU A 66 31.18 -1.46 2.88
N LEU A 67 31.23 -1.09 4.16
CA LEU A 67 32.13 -0.04 4.66
C LEU A 67 33.60 -0.43 4.53
N GLU A 68 33.89 -1.73 4.63
CA GLU A 68 35.25 -2.28 4.56
C GLU A 68 35.62 -2.72 3.14
N THR A 69 34.66 -3.26 2.38
CA THR A 69 34.93 -3.93 1.10
C THR A 69 34.80 -3.01 -0.11
N ALA A 70 33.98 -1.95 -0.02
CA ALA A 70 33.75 -1.07 -1.17
C ALA A 70 34.88 -0.05 -1.33
N THR A 71 35.41 0.04 -2.56
CA THR A 71 36.46 0.99 -2.94
C THR A 71 35.92 2.28 -3.57
N GLY A 72 34.60 2.41 -3.70
CA GLY A 72 33.90 3.53 -4.32
C GLY A 72 32.38 3.31 -4.28
N THR A 73 31.65 3.87 -5.26
CA THR A 73 30.20 3.63 -5.43
C THR A 73 29.93 2.13 -5.56
N ALA A 74 29.21 1.56 -4.60
CA ALA A 74 28.83 0.16 -4.59
C ALA A 74 27.32 -0.03 -4.38
N LEU A 75 26.72 -0.88 -5.21
CA LEU A 75 25.40 -1.45 -5.00
C LEU A 75 25.55 -2.97 -4.99
N ALA A 76 25.39 -3.57 -3.81
CA ALA A 76 25.49 -5.02 -3.63
C ALA A 76 24.11 -5.64 -3.43
N ASP A 77 23.97 -6.92 -3.77
CA ASP A 77 22.72 -7.66 -3.61
C ASP A 77 22.76 -8.50 -2.33
N TYR A 78 21.71 -8.39 -1.52
CA TYR A 78 21.52 -9.30 -0.41
C TYR A 78 21.07 -10.67 -0.93
N PRO A 79 21.73 -11.78 -0.52
CA PRO A 79 21.57 -13.08 -1.16
C PRO A 79 20.36 -13.89 -0.68
N HIS A 80 19.62 -13.42 0.32
CA HIS A 80 18.53 -14.17 0.95
C HIS A 80 17.20 -13.41 0.86
N ASP A 81 16.11 -14.16 0.68
CA ASP A 81 14.76 -13.61 0.82
C ASP A 81 14.38 -13.44 2.30
N ALA A 82 13.46 -12.53 2.58
CA ALA A 82 12.94 -12.38 3.93
C ALA A 82 12.18 -13.66 4.35
N PRO A 83 12.36 -14.16 5.58
CA PRO A 83 11.60 -15.30 6.08
C PRO A 83 10.10 -15.01 6.03
N THR A 84 9.29 -15.93 5.49
CA THR A 84 7.84 -15.82 5.53
C THR A 84 7.33 -16.15 6.94
N SER A 85 6.28 -15.44 7.37
CA SER A 85 5.60 -15.74 8.63
C SER A 85 4.60 -16.88 8.42
N GLY A 86 5.05 -18.11 8.63
CA GLY A 86 4.24 -19.33 8.60
C GLY A 86 3.98 -19.90 7.20
N ASP A 87 3.83 -21.23 7.12
CA ASP A 87 3.49 -21.97 5.89
C ASP A 87 1.97 -22.00 5.62
N ASP A 88 1.16 -21.57 6.59
CA ASP A 88 -0.30 -21.57 6.46
C ASP A 88 -0.77 -20.40 5.59
N PRO A 89 -1.54 -20.65 4.51
CA PRO A 89 -2.12 -19.60 3.69
C PRO A 89 -2.97 -18.68 4.56
N TRP A 90 -2.66 -17.38 4.55
CA TRP A 90 -3.50 -16.41 5.22
C TRP A 90 -4.82 -16.22 4.44
N ALA A 91 -5.92 -16.15 5.18
CA ALA A 91 -7.21 -15.73 4.65
C ALA A 91 -7.90 -14.79 5.63
N CYS A 92 -8.62 -13.81 5.11
CA CYS A 92 -9.53 -12.99 5.90
C CYS A 92 -10.70 -13.87 6.38
N ALA A 93 -10.97 -13.89 7.68
CA ALA A 93 -12.02 -14.71 8.28
C ALA A 93 -13.43 -14.13 8.09
N VAL A 94 -13.55 -12.89 7.62
CA VAL A 94 -14.85 -12.27 7.32
C VAL A 94 -15.37 -12.84 6.01
N ALA A 95 -16.51 -13.52 6.09
CA ALA A 95 -17.23 -14.01 4.92
C ALA A 95 -17.93 -12.84 4.23
N LEU A 96 -17.28 -12.27 3.22
CA LEU A 96 -17.85 -11.25 2.35
C LEU A 96 -18.70 -11.90 1.24
N ALA A 97 -19.68 -11.16 0.74
CA ALA A 97 -20.48 -11.58 -0.40
C ALA A 97 -19.60 -11.72 -1.67
N PRO A 98 -19.98 -12.55 -2.65
CA PRO A 98 -19.27 -12.64 -3.92
C PRO A 98 -19.12 -11.25 -4.57
N PRO A 99 -17.94 -10.91 -5.13
CA PRO A 99 -17.62 -9.56 -5.59
C PRO A 99 -18.18 -9.28 -6.99
N GLU A 100 -19.48 -9.51 -7.18
CA GLU A 100 -20.22 -9.22 -8.42
C GLU A 100 -20.88 -7.84 -8.30
N PRO A 101 -20.32 -6.80 -8.95
CA PRO A 101 -20.83 -5.44 -8.80
C PRO A 101 -22.17 -5.29 -9.52
N ALA A 102 -23.12 -4.65 -8.84
CA ALA A 102 -24.32 -4.17 -9.51
C ALA A 102 -23.97 -3.17 -10.63
N ASN A 103 -24.80 -3.14 -11.66
CA ASN A 103 -24.63 -2.21 -12.79
C ASN A 103 -25.24 -0.84 -12.50
N GLU A 104 -26.26 -0.79 -11.64
CA GLU A 104 -26.95 0.43 -11.23
C GLU A 104 -26.24 1.06 -10.03
N SER A 105 -26.12 2.39 -10.03
CA SER A 105 -25.35 3.13 -9.04
C SER A 105 -25.88 2.95 -7.62
N GLU A 106 -27.19 3.14 -7.41
CA GLU A 106 -27.84 2.96 -6.11
C GLU A 106 -27.60 1.55 -5.55
N ALA A 107 -27.79 0.51 -6.38
CA ALA A 107 -27.52 -0.86 -5.98
C ALA A 107 -26.03 -1.12 -5.67
N LEU A 108 -25.10 -0.50 -6.42
CA LEU A 108 -23.66 -0.65 -6.16
C LEU A 108 -23.22 0.08 -4.87
N ARG A 109 -23.83 1.24 -4.58
CA ARG A 109 -23.65 1.96 -3.31
C ARG A 109 -24.05 1.08 -2.14
N ASP A 110 -25.26 0.52 -2.19
CA ASP A 110 -25.78 -0.35 -1.13
C ASP A 110 -24.89 -1.57 -0.90
N GLN A 111 -24.40 -2.21 -1.97
CA GLN A 111 -23.49 -3.35 -1.87
C GLN A 111 -22.15 -2.98 -1.21
N LEU A 112 -21.52 -1.86 -1.59
CA LEU A 112 -20.26 -1.41 -0.99
C LEU A 112 -20.43 -1.00 0.47
N VAL A 113 -21.52 -0.29 0.78
CA VAL A 113 -21.85 0.12 2.15
C VAL A 113 -22.06 -1.11 3.04
N GLU A 114 -22.75 -2.13 2.55
CA GLU A 114 -22.92 -3.39 3.28
C GLU A 114 -21.59 -4.10 3.54
N GLU A 115 -20.70 -4.15 2.54
CA GLU A 115 -19.34 -4.70 2.70
C GLU A 115 -18.53 -3.93 3.77
N ILE A 116 -18.59 -2.59 3.76
CA ILE A 116 -17.97 -1.73 4.77
C ILE A 116 -18.51 -2.03 6.17
N ARG A 117 -19.84 -2.18 6.31
CA ARG A 117 -20.49 -2.44 7.60
C ARG A 117 -20.08 -3.79 8.19
N GLN A 118 -19.86 -4.81 7.36
CA GLN A 118 -19.34 -6.10 7.80
C GLN A 118 -17.89 -6.00 8.35
N LEU A 119 -17.09 -5.08 7.82
CA LEU A 119 -15.71 -4.83 8.26
C LEU A 119 -15.60 -3.85 9.44
N ALA A 120 -16.60 -2.98 9.65
CA ALA A 120 -16.58 -1.92 10.66
C ALA A 120 -16.26 -2.39 12.10
N PRO A 121 -16.78 -3.53 12.60
CA PRO A 121 -16.40 -4.03 13.93
C PRO A 121 -14.90 -4.33 14.06
N TRP A 122 -14.29 -4.87 13.00
CA TRP A 122 -12.86 -5.18 12.96
C TRP A 122 -12.00 -3.93 12.82
N HIS A 123 -12.44 -2.96 12.02
CA HIS A 123 -11.80 -1.64 11.98
C HIS A 123 -11.77 -0.98 13.36
N ALA A 124 -12.90 -1.02 14.08
CA ALA A 124 -12.99 -0.47 15.44
C ALA A 124 -12.03 -1.18 16.41
N GLU A 125 -11.88 -2.49 16.29
CA GLU A 125 -10.90 -3.27 17.06
C GLU A 125 -9.45 -2.90 16.69
N SER A 126 -9.15 -2.72 15.40
CA SER A 126 -7.86 -2.24 14.91
C SER A 126 -7.48 -0.92 15.56
N ARG A 127 -8.43 0.03 15.57
CA ARG A 127 -8.25 1.36 16.16
C ARG A 127 -8.02 1.28 17.66
N LYS A 128 -8.76 0.43 18.39
CA LYS A 128 -8.54 0.22 19.82
C LYS A 128 -7.13 -0.30 20.13
N ARG A 129 -6.62 -1.24 19.32
CA ARG A 129 -5.27 -1.82 19.50
C ARG A 129 -4.15 -0.85 19.13
N ARG A 130 -4.32 -0.12 18.02
CA ARG A 130 -3.28 0.77 17.46
C ARG A 130 -3.31 2.19 18.04
N GLY A 131 -4.43 2.61 18.62
CA GLY A 131 -4.67 3.98 19.10
C GLY A 131 -4.85 5.02 18.00
N ARG A 132 -4.78 4.63 16.72
CA ARG A 132 -4.90 5.50 15.53
C ARG A 132 -5.42 4.71 14.33
N SER A 133 -5.88 5.43 13.30
CA SER A 133 -6.16 4.92 11.96
C SER A 133 -5.30 5.66 10.93
N THR A 134 -5.04 5.05 9.78
CA THR A 134 -4.40 5.68 8.62
C THR A 134 -5.38 6.27 7.62
N VAL A 135 -6.70 6.16 7.86
CA VAL A 135 -7.74 6.85 7.09
C VAL A 135 -7.68 8.36 7.34
N GLY A 136 -7.88 9.15 6.29
CA GLY A 136 -8.06 10.60 6.32
C GLY A 136 -7.25 11.37 5.27
N ILE A 137 -6.53 10.70 4.35
CA ILE A 137 -5.72 11.41 3.35
C ILE A 137 -6.60 12.18 2.36
N SER A 138 -7.82 11.72 2.11
CA SER A 138 -8.79 12.40 1.25
C SER A 138 -9.37 13.68 1.86
N GLY A 139 -9.32 13.80 3.18
CA GLY A 139 -10.06 14.81 3.97
C GLY A 139 -11.30 14.23 4.66
N ALA A 140 -11.74 13.03 4.27
CA ALA A 140 -12.86 12.36 4.93
C ALA A 140 -12.52 11.91 6.35
N SER A 141 -13.48 12.09 7.24
CA SER A 141 -13.47 11.53 8.57
C SER A 141 -13.95 10.06 8.57
N LEU A 142 -13.80 9.36 9.70
CA LEU A 142 -14.20 7.96 9.79
C LEU A 142 -15.72 7.75 9.74
N ASP A 143 -16.51 8.74 10.14
CA ASP A 143 -17.97 8.76 9.99
C ASP A 143 -18.41 8.94 8.53
N GLN A 144 -17.52 9.40 7.66
CA GLN A 144 -17.76 9.61 6.22
C GLN A 144 -17.20 8.46 5.35
N ILE A 145 -16.87 7.31 5.95
CA ILE A 145 -16.31 6.17 5.20
C ILE A 145 -17.30 5.60 4.17
N GLU A 146 -18.59 5.62 4.48
CA GLU A 146 -19.67 5.19 3.57
C GLU A 146 -19.77 6.16 2.38
N ASP A 147 -19.53 7.46 2.59
CA ASP A 147 -19.53 8.47 1.51
C ASP A 147 -18.39 8.26 0.51
N LEU A 148 -17.23 7.76 0.98
CA LEU A 148 -16.14 7.38 0.07
C LEU A 148 -16.55 6.22 -0.83
N ALA A 149 -17.26 5.22 -0.30
CA ALA A 149 -17.80 4.12 -1.11
C ALA A 149 -18.82 4.63 -2.14
N ASN A 150 -19.68 5.56 -1.74
CA ASN A 150 -20.66 6.17 -2.64
C ASN A 150 -19.98 6.89 -3.81
N LEU A 151 -18.94 7.68 -3.53
CA LEU A 151 -18.12 8.32 -4.57
C LEU A 151 -17.52 7.31 -5.56
N LEU A 152 -16.97 6.18 -5.06
CA LEU A 152 -16.40 5.16 -5.93
C LEU A 152 -17.47 4.45 -6.77
N ALA A 153 -18.64 4.16 -6.19
CA ALA A 153 -19.76 3.55 -6.91
C ALA A 153 -20.22 4.44 -8.07
N ASP A 154 -20.44 5.73 -7.81
CA ASP A 154 -20.87 6.71 -8.82
C ASP A 154 -19.88 6.79 -9.99
N PHE A 155 -18.59 6.91 -9.66
CA PHE A 155 -17.56 6.97 -10.68
C PHE A 155 -17.49 5.67 -11.49
N ALA A 156 -17.67 4.53 -10.83
CA ALA A 156 -17.63 3.22 -11.48
C ALA A 156 -18.85 2.95 -12.39
N THR A 157 -19.98 3.63 -12.18
CA THR A 157 -21.17 3.55 -13.04
C THR A 157 -21.25 4.68 -14.06
N GLY A 158 -20.35 5.66 -13.99
CA GLY A 158 -20.31 6.82 -14.89
C GLY A 158 -21.31 7.91 -14.50
N GLU A 159 -21.86 7.85 -13.28
CA GLU A 159 -22.66 8.93 -12.72
C GLU A 159 -21.77 10.05 -12.18
N GLU A 160 -22.28 11.27 -12.23
CA GLU A 160 -21.60 12.40 -11.60
C GLU A 160 -21.74 12.27 -10.08
N PRO A 161 -20.63 12.22 -9.32
CA PRO A 161 -20.71 12.08 -7.88
C PRO A 161 -21.50 13.23 -7.28
N ALA A 162 -22.42 12.92 -6.38
CA ALA A 162 -23.16 13.95 -5.67
C ALA A 162 -22.19 14.86 -4.88
N ASP A 163 -22.54 16.14 -4.76
CA ASP A 163 -21.87 17.05 -3.84
C ASP A 163 -22.10 16.54 -2.41
N GLY A 164 -21.06 15.92 -1.85
CA GLY A 164 -21.06 15.41 -0.48
C GLY A 164 -20.60 16.46 0.54
N GLU A 165 -20.72 16.13 1.82
CA GLU A 165 -20.30 16.98 2.94
C GLU A 165 -18.78 16.90 3.25
N ILE A 166 -18.05 16.08 2.50
CA ILE A 166 -16.60 15.91 2.70
C ILE A 166 -15.87 17.17 2.23
N ASP A 167 -15.11 17.79 3.14
CA ASP A 167 -14.14 18.82 2.81
C ASP A 167 -12.88 18.19 2.22
N TRP A 168 -12.87 18.02 0.88
CA TRP A 168 -11.81 17.32 0.18
C TRP A 168 -10.50 18.08 0.23
N ASN A 169 -9.42 17.42 0.66
CA ASN A 169 -8.06 17.98 0.67
C ASN A 169 -7.55 18.33 -0.76
N HIS A 170 -8.10 17.67 -1.79
CA HIS A 170 -7.65 17.82 -3.16
C HIS A 170 -8.82 17.72 -4.18
N PRO A 171 -8.71 18.40 -5.34
CA PRO A 171 -9.68 18.26 -6.43
C PRO A 171 -9.50 16.95 -7.22
N MET A 172 -10.41 16.68 -8.16
CA MET A 172 -10.24 15.61 -9.15
C MET A 172 -8.96 15.83 -9.99
N PRO A 173 -8.23 14.77 -10.39
CA PRO A 173 -8.48 13.34 -10.11
C PRO A 173 -7.90 12.84 -8.77
N MET A 174 -7.20 13.69 -8.03
CA MET A 174 -6.53 13.31 -6.78
C MET A 174 -7.54 12.93 -5.68
N ARG A 175 -8.71 13.57 -5.69
CA ARG A 175 -9.86 13.20 -4.86
C ARG A 175 -10.17 11.71 -4.94
N LEU A 176 -10.35 11.20 -6.15
CA LEU A 176 -10.67 9.79 -6.41
C LEU A 176 -9.56 8.85 -5.91
N LYS A 177 -8.30 9.25 -6.12
CA LYS A 177 -7.14 8.51 -5.64
C LYS A 177 -7.11 8.39 -4.12
N PHE A 178 -7.25 9.51 -3.43
CA PHE A 178 -7.16 9.52 -1.97
C PHE A 178 -8.39 8.92 -1.30
N ALA A 179 -9.58 9.04 -1.89
CA ALA A 179 -10.76 8.27 -1.47
C ALA A 179 -10.51 6.75 -1.57
N SER A 180 -9.88 6.31 -2.67
CA SER A 180 -9.48 4.91 -2.84
C SER A 180 -8.45 4.47 -1.79
N ASP A 181 -7.47 5.33 -1.46
CA ASP A 181 -6.46 5.00 -0.44
C ASP A 181 -7.05 4.89 0.97
N ASP A 182 -7.99 5.77 1.30
CA ASP A 182 -8.69 5.73 2.59
C ASP A 182 -9.53 4.47 2.74
N LEU A 183 -10.26 4.06 1.69
CA LEU A 183 -10.98 2.79 1.70
C LEU A 183 -10.04 1.59 1.79
N ARG A 184 -8.93 1.58 1.05
CA ARG A 184 -7.91 0.52 1.15
C ARG A 184 -7.32 0.45 2.57
N ALA A 185 -7.04 1.59 3.17
CA ALA A 185 -6.57 1.67 4.55
C ALA A 185 -7.59 1.07 5.52
N PHE A 186 -8.86 1.45 5.41
CA PHE A 186 -9.95 0.90 6.22
C PHE A 186 -10.03 -0.64 6.11
N TYR A 187 -9.96 -1.17 4.88
CA TYR A 187 -10.02 -2.61 4.62
C TYR A 187 -8.80 -3.35 5.21
N HIS A 188 -7.59 -2.84 5.00
CA HIS A 188 -6.37 -3.45 5.55
C HIS A 188 -6.32 -3.38 7.08
N GLU A 189 -6.76 -2.26 7.67
CA GLU A 189 -6.85 -2.12 9.13
C GLU A 189 -7.87 -3.11 9.72
N SER A 190 -8.98 -3.34 9.03
CA SER A 190 -9.99 -4.35 9.41
C SER A 190 -9.44 -5.77 9.29
N ALA A 191 -8.82 -6.12 8.16
CA ALA A 191 -8.27 -7.44 7.90
C ALA A 191 -7.18 -7.82 8.92
N THR A 192 -6.30 -6.88 9.27
CA THR A 192 -5.19 -7.11 10.20
C THR A 192 -5.59 -7.11 11.69
N ALA A 193 -6.81 -6.68 12.02
CA ALA A 193 -7.32 -6.74 13.39
C ALA A 193 -7.93 -8.10 13.76
N GLN A 194 -8.24 -8.93 12.76
CA GLN A 194 -8.86 -10.22 12.95
C GLN A 194 -7.93 -11.18 13.71
N PRO A 195 -8.48 -12.03 14.59
CA PRO A 195 -7.72 -13.09 15.22
C PRO A 195 -7.35 -14.15 14.18
N GLY A 196 -6.08 -14.49 14.08
CA GLY A 196 -5.56 -15.50 13.17
C GLY A 196 -4.20 -16.01 13.62
N ALA A 197 -3.84 -17.23 13.20
CA ALA A 197 -2.57 -17.85 13.56
C ALA A 197 -1.36 -17.19 12.87
N SER A 198 -1.58 -16.64 11.66
CA SER A 198 -0.56 -15.99 10.85
C SER A 198 -0.94 -14.54 10.57
N TYR A 199 0.05 -13.64 10.63
CA TYR A 199 -0.12 -12.25 10.21
C TYR A 199 0.03 -12.15 8.69
N PRO A 200 -0.86 -11.44 7.96
CA PRO A 200 -0.77 -11.38 6.51
C PRO A 200 0.47 -10.65 6.01
N THR A 201 1.01 -11.13 4.89
CA THR A 201 1.95 -10.37 4.08
C THR A 201 1.23 -9.27 3.29
N ASP A 202 2.00 -8.35 2.70
CA ASP A 202 1.44 -7.34 1.79
C ASP A 202 0.81 -7.98 0.55
N ALA A 203 1.38 -9.09 0.07
CA ALA A 203 0.81 -9.85 -1.04
C ALA A 203 -0.54 -10.47 -0.66
N ASP A 204 -0.66 -11.02 0.55
CA ASP A 204 -1.90 -11.61 1.06
C ASP A 204 -3.02 -10.57 1.18
N LEU A 205 -2.70 -9.39 1.76
CA LEU A 205 -3.67 -8.29 1.87
C LEU A 205 -4.12 -7.79 0.50
N ASN A 206 -3.19 -7.61 -0.45
CA ASN A 206 -3.54 -7.18 -1.80
C ASN A 206 -4.33 -8.26 -2.56
N ASP A 207 -3.99 -9.54 -2.43
CA ASP A 207 -4.75 -10.62 -3.07
C ASP A 207 -6.17 -10.69 -2.53
N TRP A 208 -6.35 -10.64 -1.20
CA TRP A 208 -7.68 -10.58 -0.60
C TRP A 208 -8.46 -9.35 -1.05
N LEU A 209 -7.89 -8.15 -0.86
CA LEU A 209 -8.56 -6.90 -1.20
C LEU A 209 -8.96 -6.88 -2.67
N PHE A 210 -8.03 -7.13 -3.59
CA PHE A 210 -8.33 -6.98 -5.00
C PHE A 210 -9.13 -8.17 -5.53
N ASN A 211 -8.85 -9.42 -5.16
CA ASN A 211 -9.49 -10.58 -5.80
C ASN A 211 -10.72 -11.10 -5.07
N GLN A 212 -10.95 -10.72 -3.81
CA GLN A 212 -11.99 -11.31 -2.97
C GLN A 212 -13.00 -10.29 -2.41
N THR A 213 -12.81 -8.99 -2.63
CA THR A 213 -13.75 -7.94 -2.17
C THR A 213 -14.43 -7.24 -3.34
N LEU A 214 -15.64 -6.72 -3.10
CA LEU A 214 -16.36 -5.89 -4.04
C LEU A 214 -15.60 -4.59 -4.32
N LEU A 215 -15.02 -3.95 -3.29
CA LEU A 215 -14.15 -2.79 -3.45
C LEU A 215 -13.04 -3.05 -4.46
N GLY A 216 -12.39 -4.21 -4.41
CA GLY A 216 -11.36 -4.62 -5.35
C GLY A 216 -11.84 -4.64 -6.81
N THR A 217 -13.05 -5.16 -7.04
CA THR A 217 -13.67 -5.17 -8.36
C THR A 217 -14.05 -3.76 -8.83
N VAL A 218 -14.60 -2.92 -7.95
CA VAL A 218 -14.93 -1.53 -8.23
C VAL A 218 -13.68 -0.73 -8.60
N LEU A 219 -12.59 -0.85 -7.84
CA LEU A 219 -11.32 -0.17 -8.13
C LEU A 219 -10.77 -0.55 -9.50
N ARG A 220 -10.85 -1.83 -9.89
CA ARG A 220 -10.45 -2.27 -11.25
C ARG A 220 -11.30 -1.63 -12.33
N LYS A 221 -12.62 -1.57 -12.14
CA LYS A 221 -13.55 -0.90 -13.07
C LYS A 221 -13.19 0.57 -13.24
N ILE A 222 -12.97 1.28 -12.13
CA ILE A 222 -12.51 2.68 -12.10
C ILE A 222 -11.19 2.84 -12.86
N VAL A 223 -10.20 1.98 -12.60
CA VAL A 223 -8.92 2.02 -13.31
C VAL A 223 -9.10 1.80 -14.81
N GLY A 224 -10.01 0.91 -15.23
CA GLY A 224 -10.39 0.75 -16.63
C GLY A 224 -10.89 2.04 -17.26
N LEU A 225 -11.88 2.68 -16.64
CA LEU A 225 -12.44 3.96 -17.08
C LEU A 225 -11.39 5.08 -17.13
N MET A 226 -10.53 5.16 -16.11
CA MET A 226 -9.46 6.16 -16.07
C MET A 226 -8.42 5.96 -17.18
N ARG A 227 -8.13 4.71 -17.57
CA ARG A 227 -7.20 4.41 -18.69
C ARG A 227 -7.76 4.86 -20.03
N GLU A 228 -9.07 4.82 -20.19
CA GLU A 228 -9.79 5.21 -21.42
C GLU A 228 -10.02 6.73 -21.51
N SER A 229 -9.80 7.47 -20.41
CA SER A 229 -9.96 8.92 -20.39
C SER A 229 -8.92 9.66 -21.24
N ASP A 230 -9.41 10.59 -22.07
CA ASP A 230 -8.58 11.52 -22.87
C ASP A 230 -7.77 12.51 -22.01
N ASP A 231 -8.22 12.79 -20.77
CA ASP A 231 -7.43 13.61 -19.84
C ASP A 231 -6.21 12.83 -19.33
N ARG A 232 -5.02 13.29 -19.74
CA ARG A 232 -3.71 12.76 -19.32
C ARG A 232 -3.49 12.78 -17.80
N ARG A 233 -4.13 13.71 -17.08
CA ARG A 233 -4.03 13.79 -15.61
C ARG A 233 -4.78 12.62 -14.97
N VAL A 234 -5.93 12.25 -15.54
CA VAL A 234 -6.75 11.13 -15.08
C VAL A 234 -6.07 9.80 -15.43
N SER A 235 -5.69 9.61 -16.70
CA SER A 235 -5.05 8.36 -17.14
C SER A 235 -3.68 8.11 -16.50
N GLY A 236 -2.92 9.17 -16.20
CA GLY A 236 -1.65 9.08 -15.48
C GLY A 236 -1.78 8.62 -14.02
N MET A 237 -2.93 8.85 -13.37
CA MET A 237 -3.15 8.53 -11.94
C MET A 237 -3.29 7.03 -11.68
N VAL A 238 -3.58 6.25 -12.73
CA VAL A 238 -3.79 4.80 -12.66
C VAL A 238 -2.63 4.05 -12.01
N ILE A 239 -1.39 4.51 -12.21
CA ILE A 239 -0.17 3.86 -11.69
C ILE A 239 -0.19 3.77 -10.15
N GLY A 240 -0.83 4.74 -9.47
CA GLY A 240 -0.90 4.74 -8.01
C GLY A 240 -2.10 3.98 -7.44
N MET A 241 -3.14 3.74 -8.23
CA MET A 241 -4.45 3.26 -7.73
C MET A 241 -4.42 1.79 -7.32
N ILE A 242 -3.81 0.93 -8.15
CA ILE A 242 -3.76 -0.52 -7.96
C ILE A 242 -2.31 -0.99 -8.20
N PRO A 243 -1.74 -1.82 -7.30
CA PRO A 243 -0.40 -2.38 -7.51
C PRO A 243 -0.27 -3.17 -8.82
N ALA A 244 0.93 -3.17 -9.39
CA ALA A 244 1.24 -3.98 -10.58
C ALA A 244 0.95 -5.46 -10.30
N GLY A 245 0.18 -6.11 -11.17
CA GLY A 245 -0.29 -7.50 -11.00
C GLY A 245 -1.78 -7.64 -10.66
N PHE A 246 -2.40 -6.61 -10.07
CA PHE A 246 -3.83 -6.64 -9.69
C PHE A 246 -4.74 -5.77 -10.59
N ALA A 247 -4.14 -5.05 -11.54
CA ALA A 247 -4.84 -4.12 -12.42
C ALA A 247 -5.67 -4.78 -13.55
N ARG A 248 -5.60 -6.11 -13.70
CA ARG A 248 -6.41 -6.88 -14.66
C ARG A 248 -7.21 -7.92 -13.89
N ALA A 249 -8.47 -8.15 -14.27
CA ALA A 249 -9.24 -9.28 -13.77
C ALA A 249 -8.54 -10.59 -14.21
N ARG A 250 -8.50 -11.59 -13.32
CA ARG A 250 -8.03 -12.93 -13.66
C ARG A 250 -9.03 -13.64 -14.58
#